data_AF-A0A955DHE1-F1
#
_entry.id   AF-A0A955DHE1-F1
#
_cell.length_a   1.000
_cell.length_b   1.000
_cell.length_c   1.000
_cell.angle_alpha   90.00
_cell.angle_beta   90.00
_cell.angle_gamma   90.00
#
_symmetry.space_group_name_H-M   'P 1'
#
loop_
_entity.id
_entity.type
_entity.pdbx_description
1 polymer ?
#
loop_
_entity_poly.entity_id
_entity_poly.type
_entity_poly.pdbx_seq_one_letter_code
_entity_poly.pdbx_strand_id
1 'polypeptide(L)'
;MHRGDKGMNRIGNRTQIAALAGAIALLAAAGGCYYPGGPRYSADRFTYESHAWQPWTVKLTDTRTGEVVWSVDVPVGKQLVAGFNEGSGPNEYKPDEIVWGIMEKGKRFGTRDNRQPCPPKEARRIDAVLRPTPELITPVTDESATASYWDHPAPSEEREGPWH
;
A
#
# COMPACT_ATOMS: atom_id res chain seq x y z
N MET A 1 66.48 -20.79 -54.66
CA MET A 1 65.45 -20.07 -55.44
C MET A 1 64.12 -20.16 -54.69
N HIS A 2 63.48 -18.99 -54.45
CA HIS A 2 62.08 -18.69 -54.08
C HIS A 2 61.25 -19.61 -53.17
N ARG A 3 60.36 -19.14 -52.29
CA ARG A 3 60.01 -17.88 -51.60
C ARG A 3 58.76 -18.29 -50.79
N GLY A 4 58.64 -17.92 -49.52
CA GLY A 4 57.42 -18.17 -48.74
C GLY A 4 57.47 -17.45 -47.40
N ASP A 5 57.18 -16.16 -47.44
CA ASP A 5 57.17 -15.22 -46.32
C ASP A 5 55.75 -15.18 -45.69
N LYS A 6 55.70 -15.05 -44.36
CA LYS A 6 54.63 -14.48 -43.50
C LYS A 6 53.16 -14.92 -43.63
N GLY A 7 52.65 -15.45 -42.52
CA GLY A 7 51.23 -15.38 -42.14
C GLY A 7 51.10 -15.02 -40.66
N MET A 8 50.55 -13.84 -40.38
CA MET A 8 50.36 -13.25 -39.05
C MET A 8 49.49 -14.09 -38.11
N ASN A 9 49.96 -14.29 -36.87
CA ASN A 9 49.11 -14.68 -35.74
C ASN A 9 48.21 -13.51 -35.36
N ARG A 10 46.90 -13.64 -35.65
CA ARG A 10 45.86 -12.73 -35.15
C ARG A 10 45.70 -12.95 -33.64
N ILE A 11 46.13 -11.96 -32.85
CA ILE A 11 45.80 -11.87 -31.43
C ILE A 11 44.30 -11.57 -31.34
N GLY A 12 43.50 -12.60 -31.12
CA GLY A 12 42.06 -12.52 -30.95
C GLY A 12 41.69 -12.21 -29.51
N ASN A 13 41.36 -10.95 -29.25
CA ASN A 13 40.71 -10.44 -28.05
C ASN A 13 39.43 -11.24 -27.71
N ARG A 14 39.51 -12.23 -26.81
CA ARG A 14 38.35 -13.02 -26.34
C ARG A 14 38.15 -13.00 -24.82
N THR A 15 38.80 -12.10 -24.11
CA THR A 15 38.63 -11.88 -22.66
C THR A 15 37.62 -10.75 -22.32
N GLN A 16 36.54 -10.61 -23.11
CA GLN A 16 35.58 -9.50 -22.97
C GLN A 16 34.10 -9.94 -23.08
N ILE A 17 33.74 -11.21 -22.79
CA ILE A 17 32.32 -11.65 -22.80
C ILE A 17 31.89 -12.31 -21.48
N ALA A 18 32.57 -12.02 -20.36
CA ALA A 18 32.19 -12.54 -19.04
C ALA A 18 31.72 -11.47 -18.04
N ALA A 19 31.49 -10.23 -18.49
CA ALA A 19 31.16 -9.11 -17.61
C ALA A 19 29.79 -8.45 -17.86
N LEU A 20 28.91 -9.02 -18.71
CA LEU A 20 27.61 -8.41 -19.03
C LEU A 20 26.37 -9.16 -18.54
N ALA A 21 26.51 -10.35 -17.94
CA ALA A 21 25.36 -11.16 -17.51
C ALA A 21 25.04 -11.08 -16.00
N GLY A 22 25.92 -10.49 -15.18
CA GLY A 22 25.72 -10.40 -13.72
C GLY A 22 24.93 -9.17 -13.23
N ALA A 23 24.73 -8.16 -14.08
CA ALA A 23 24.16 -6.87 -13.65
C ALA A 23 22.63 -6.77 -13.76
N ILE A 24 21.95 -7.71 -14.41
CA ILE A 24 20.49 -7.63 -14.65
C ILE A 24 19.69 -8.27 -13.50
N ALA A 25 20.28 -9.18 -12.71
CA ALA A 25 19.56 -9.91 -11.66
C ALA A 25 19.32 -9.09 -10.37
N LEU A 26 20.00 -7.95 -10.16
CA LEU A 26 19.83 -7.12 -8.96
C LEU A 26 18.82 -5.96 -9.14
N LEU A 27 18.38 -5.65 -10.36
CA LEU A 27 17.39 -4.58 -10.59
C LEU A 27 15.93 -5.02 -10.41
N ALA A 28 15.65 -6.33 -10.30
CA ALA A 28 14.27 -6.82 -10.15
C ALA A 28 13.72 -6.73 -8.71
N ALA A 29 14.55 -6.40 -7.72
CA ALA A 29 14.14 -6.29 -6.31
C ALA A 29 13.80 -4.86 -5.84
N ALA A 30 13.91 -3.85 -6.70
CA ALA A 30 13.73 -2.43 -6.34
C ALA A 30 12.32 -1.89 -6.59
N GLY A 31 11.31 -2.75 -6.68
CA GLY A 31 9.91 -2.34 -6.81
C GLY A 31 9.33 -1.88 -5.47
N GLY A 32 9.37 -0.57 -5.18
CA GLY A 32 8.39 0.05 -4.28
C GLY A 32 8.88 0.60 -2.94
N CYS A 33 10.11 1.13 -2.86
CA CYS A 33 10.50 1.97 -1.73
C CYS A 33 9.87 3.36 -1.87
N TYR A 34 8.92 3.70 -1.00
CA TYR A 34 8.28 5.03 -0.98
C TYR A 34 9.21 6.05 -0.32
N TYR A 35 9.84 6.89 -1.13
CA TYR A 35 10.59 8.08 -0.72
C TYR A 35 9.85 9.34 -1.20
N PRO A 36 9.91 10.48 -0.47
CA PRO A 36 9.54 11.78 -1.02
C PRO A 36 10.41 12.04 -2.26
N GLY A 37 9.79 12.10 -3.44
CA GLY A 37 10.47 12.24 -4.74
C GLY A 37 10.19 11.13 -5.74
N GLY A 38 9.93 9.87 -5.30
CA GLY A 38 9.49 8.73 -6.12
C GLY A 38 10.27 8.45 -7.43
N PRO A 39 9.87 7.44 -8.23
CA PRO A 39 10.45 7.18 -9.56
C PRO A 39 10.05 8.22 -10.63
N ARG A 40 9.62 9.43 -10.23
CA ARG A 40 9.09 10.49 -11.12
C ARG A 40 7.92 10.05 -12.03
N TYR A 41 7.15 9.04 -11.61
CA TYR A 41 5.87 8.67 -12.22
C TYR A 41 4.73 8.98 -11.23
N SER A 42 3.73 9.75 -11.67
CA SER A 42 2.51 10.01 -10.90
C SER A 42 1.58 8.80 -11.04
N ALA A 43 1.35 8.08 -9.95
CA ALA A 43 0.40 6.98 -9.91
C ALA A 43 -0.97 7.40 -9.33
N ASP A 44 -1.22 8.71 -9.19
CA ASP A 44 -2.40 9.29 -8.52
C ASP A 44 -2.79 8.53 -7.25
N ARG A 45 -1.80 8.30 -6.38
CA ARG A 45 -1.96 7.57 -5.11
C ARG A 45 -2.04 8.56 -3.97
N PHE A 46 -3.05 8.39 -3.14
CA PHE A 46 -3.32 9.23 -1.98
C PHE A 46 -3.37 8.36 -0.73
N THR A 47 -2.67 8.78 0.32
CA THR A 47 -2.65 8.08 1.60
C THR A 47 -3.07 9.02 2.71
N TYR A 48 -4.03 8.61 3.53
CA TYR A 48 -4.59 9.39 4.64
C TYR A 48 -4.53 8.56 5.92
N GLU A 49 -3.71 8.99 6.88
CA GLU A 49 -3.55 8.34 8.18
C GLU A 49 -4.47 8.97 9.22
N SER A 50 -5.31 8.16 9.88
CA SER A 50 -6.27 8.63 10.87
C SER A 50 -5.71 8.46 12.29
N HIS A 51 -5.67 9.55 13.04
CA HIS A 51 -5.21 9.58 14.42
C HIS A 51 -6.37 9.85 15.37
N ALA A 52 -6.22 9.52 16.65
CA ALA A 52 -7.28 9.71 17.64
C ALA A 52 -7.74 11.18 17.73
N TRP A 53 -6.78 12.11 17.71
CA TRP A 53 -7.04 13.56 17.70
C TRP A 53 -7.26 14.14 16.29
N GLN A 54 -7.08 13.32 15.26
CA GLN A 54 -7.24 13.71 13.86
C GLN A 54 -7.95 12.63 13.03
N PRO A 55 -9.22 12.33 13.34
CA PRO A 55 -9.99 11.36 12.59
C PRO A 55 -10.41 11.91 11.22
N TRP A 56 -10.17 11.16 10.15
CA TRP A 56 -10.43 11.62 8.78
C TRP A 56 -11.61 10.91 8.10
N THR A 57 -12.47 11.70 7.45
CA THR A 57 -13.39 11.25 6.39
C THR A 57 -12.85 11.73 5.05
N VAL A 58 -12.64 10.83 4.10
CA VAL A 58 -12.18 11.19 2.75
C VAL A 58 -13.33 11.06 1.77
N LYS A 59 -13.44 12.03 0.85
CA LYS A 59 -14.52 12.15 -0.12
C LYS A 59 -13.96 12.36 -1.52
N LEU A 60 -14.65 11.81 -2.51
CA LEU A 60 -14.44 12.11 -3.92
C LEU A 60 -15.68 12.85 -4.44
N THR A 61 -15.47 14.05 -4.95
CA THR A 61 -16.52 14.90 -5.50
C THR A 61 -16.39 15.00 -7.00
N ASP A 62 -17.47 14.78 -7.75
CA ASP A 62 -17.55 15.14 -9.17
C ASP A 62 -17.66 16.66 -9.28
N THR A 63 -16.66 17.32 -9.87
CA THR A 63 -16.61 18.77 -9.93
C THR A 63 -17.56 19.37 -10.97
N ARG A 64 -18.09 18.56 -11.89
CA ARG A 64 -19.08 19.01 -12.89
C ARG A 64 -20.46 19.18 -12.27
N THR A 65 -20.80 18.33 -11.31
CA THR A 65 -22.13 18.30 -10.66
C THR A 65 -22.09 18.77 -9.21
N GLY A 66 -20.94 18.75 -8.55
CA GLY A 66 -20.79 18.98 -7.11
C GLY A 66 -21.16 17.76 -6.25
N GLU A 67 -21.48 16.62 -6.86
CA GLU A 67 -21.93 15.43 -6.15
C GLU A 67 -20.75 14.69 -5.49
N VAL A 68 -20.92 14.29 -4.23
CA VAL A 68 -19.99 13.35 -3.57
C VAL A 68 -20.31 11.95 -4.06
N VAL A 69 -19.46 11.41 -4.93
CA VAL A 69 -19.67 10.11 -5.56
C VAL A 69 -19.10 8.96 -4.74
N TRP A 70 -18.19 9.22 -3.81
CA TRP A 70 -17.58 8.22 -2.94
C TRP A 70 -17.13 8.87 -1.63
N SER A 71 -17.26 8.15 -0.52
CA SER A 71 -16.76 8.59 0.78
C SER A 71 -16.39 7.41 1.66
N VAL A 72 -15.30 7.55 2.41
CA VAL A 72 -14.84 6.55 3.38
C VAL A 72 -14.40 7.24 4.66
N ASP A 73 -14.89 6.74 5.79
CA ASP A 73 -14.33 7.03 7.10
C ASP A 73 -13.09 6.20 7.34
N VAL A 74 -11.96 6.86 7.62
CA VAL A 74 -10.72 6.17 7.97
C VAL A 74 -10.72 5.88 9.47
N PRO A 75 -10.74 4.61 9.90
CA PRO A 75 -10.72 4.27 11.31
C PRO A 75 -9.43 4.75 11.98
N VAL A 76 -9.52 5.19 13.22
CA VAL A 76 -8.34 5.62 13.99
C VAL A 76 -7.33 4.48 14.11
N GLY A 77 -6.04 4.81 13.93
CA GLY A 77 -4.95 3.81 13.93
C GLY A 77 -4.80 3.09 12.60
N LYS A 78 -5.66 3.38 11.62
CA LYS A 78 -5.55 2.89 10.25
C LYS A 78 -5.16 4.01 9.29
N GLN A 79 -4.84 3.61 8.07
CA GLN A 79 -4.65 4.50 6.95
C GLN A 79 -5.52 4.05 5.77
N LEU A 80 -6.04 5.01 5.02
CA LEU A 80 -6.64 4.81 3.71
C LEU A 80 -5.56 4.95 2.65
N VAL A 81 -5.47 3.99 1.74
CA VAL A 81 -4.68 4.11 0.52
C VAL A 81 -5.63 4.04 -0.67
N ALA A 82 -5.79 5.17 -1.36
CA ALA A 82 -6.65 5.31 -2.53
C ALA A 82 -5.81 5.57 -3.79
N GLY A 83 -6.34 5.16 -4.94
CA GLY A 83 -5.84 5.58 -6.25
C GLY A 83 -6.88 5.34 -7.33
N PHE A 84 -6.49 5.53 -8.59
CA PHE A 84 -7.41 5.49 -9.70
C PHE A 84 -6.93 4.57 -10.82
N ASN A 85 -7.87 3.88 -11.45
CA ASN A 85 -7.66 3.12 -12.69
C ASN A 85 -8.39 3.85 -13.82
N GLU A 86 -7.63 4.50 -14.69
CA GLU A 86 -8.21 5.21 -15.85
C GLU A 86 -8.84 4.22 -16.85
N GLY A 87 -10.00 4.59 -17.41
CA GLY A 87 -10.66 3.82 -18.47
C GLY A 87 -11.23 2.46 -18.05
N SER A 88 -11.25 2.14 -16.76
CA SER A 88 -11.80 0.88 -16.23
C SER A 88 -13.27 0.99 -15.81
N GLY A 89 -13.86 2.19 -15.93
CA GLY A 89 -15.23 2.46 -15.57
C GLY A 89 -16.24 2.03 -16.65
N PRO A 90 -17.54 2.00 -16.33
CA PRO A 90 -18.58 1.41 -17.17
C PRO A 90 -19.04 2.29 -18.34
N ASN A 91 -18.79 3.60 -18.33
CA ASN A 91 -19.29 4.53 -19.36
C ASN A 91 -18.53 5.86 -19.38
N GLU A 92 -18.83 6.72 -20.37
CA GLU A 92 -18.20 8.03 -20.56
C GLU A 92 -18.41 9.03 -19.41
N TYR A 93 -19.47 8.89 -18.61
CA TYR A 93 -19.74 9.76 -17.47
C TYR A 93 -18.95 9.36 -16.22
N LYS A 94 -18.69 8.06 -16.06
CA LYS A 94 -17.85 7.46 -15.02
C LYS A 94 -16.79 6.55 -15.66
N PRO A 95 -15.82 7.11 -16.41
CA PRO A 95 -14.89 6.34 -17.23
C PRO A 95 -13.78 5.69 -16.42
N ASP A 96 -13.56 6.12 -15.17
CA ASP A 96 -12.48 5.64 -14.32
C ASP A 96 -13.03 4.85 -13.13
N GLU A 97 -12.17 4.12 -12.43
CA GLU A 97 -12.50 3.55 -11.11
C GLU A 97 -11.61 4.16 -10.03
N ILE A 98 -12.19 4.48 -8.87
CA ILE A 98 -11.42 4.64 -7.64
C ILE A 98 -11.21 3.25 -7.02
N VAL A 99 -9.98 2.96 -6.61
CA VAL A 99 -9.61 1.74 -5.89
C VAL A 99 -9.00 2.07 -4.55
N TRP A 100 -9.41 1.38 -3.48
CA TRP A 100 -8.94 1.70 -2.14
C TRP A 100 -8.85 0.50 -1.20
N GLY A 101 -8.04 0.68 -0.16
CA GLY A 101 -7.91 -0.24 0.96
C GLY A 101 -7.68 0.51 2.27
N ILE A 102 -8.20 -0.04 3.36
CA ILE A 102 -7.89 0.39 4.72
C ILE A 102 -6.81 -0.55 5.25
N MET A 103 -5.73 0.00 5.78
CA MET A 103 -4.56 -0.75 6.25
C MET A 103 -4.15 -0.29 7.63
N GLU A 104 -3.36 -1.10 8.33
CA GLU A 104 -2.64 -0.60 9.51
C GLU A 104 -1.80 0.63 9.13
N LYS A 105 -1.78 1.61 10.04
CA LYS A 105 -0.95 2.79 9.87
C LYS A 105 0.52 2.41 9.67
N GLY A 106 1.18 3.05 8.70
CA GLY A 106 2.59 2.80 8.38
C GLY A 106 2.83 1.55 7.53
N LYS A 107 1.80 0.75 7.24
CA LYS A 107 1.93 -0.40 6.34
C LYS A 107 2.18 0.09 4.92
N ARG A 108 3.25 -0.39 4.30
CA ARG A 108 3.67 0.07 2.95
C ARG A 108 3.08 -0.74 1.81
N PHE A 109 2.61 -1.95 2.11
CA PHE A 109 2.07 -2.89 1.12
C PHE A 109 0.74 -3.46 1.61
N GLY A 110 -0.20 -3.61 0.70
CA GLY A 110 -1.49 -4.20 0.98
C GLY A 110 -2.38 -4.20 -0.25
N THR A 111 -3.49 -4.89 -0.14
CA THR A 111 -4.49 -4.99 -1.20
C THR A 111 -5.44 -3.79 -1.17
N ARG A 112 -5.96 -3.44 -2.35
CA ARG A 112 -6.98 -2.40 -2.55
C ARG A 112 -8.16 -3.08 -3.22
N ASP A 113 -8.84 -3.91 -2.45
CA ASP A 113 -9.86 -4.83 -2.97
C ASP A 113 -11.17 -4.12 -3.29
N ASN A 114 -11.37 -2.94 -2.70
CA ASN A 114 -12.53 -2.12 -2.97
C ASN A 114 -12.32 -1.28 -4.23
N ARG A 115 -13.36 -1.21 -5.06
CA ARG A 115 -13.40 -0.43 -6.29
C ARG A 115 -14.78 0.17 -6.52
N GLN A 116 -14.83 1.33 -7.17
CA GLN A 116 -16.08 1.96 -7.55
C GLN A 116 -15.89 2.85 -8.79
N PRO A 117 -16.83 2.87 -9.75
CA PRO A 117 -16.83 3.83 -10.84
C PRO A 117 -16.81 5.29 -10.37
N CYS A 118 -16.02 6.12 -11.04
CA CYS A 118 -15.84 7.53 -10.72
C CYS A 118 -15.65 8.41 -11.98
N PRO A 119 -15.82 9.73 -11.85
CA PRO A 119 -15.57 10.69 -12.94
C PRO A 119 -14.12 10.66 -13.44
N PRO A 120 -13.84 11.21 -14.64
CA PRO A 120 -12.48 11.32 -15.14
C PRO A 120 -11.62 12.22 -14.25
N LYS A 121 -10.29 12.12 -14.39
CA LYS A 121 -9.32 12.88 -13.57
C LYS A 121 -9.54 14.40 -13.60
N GLU A 122 -9.98 14.95 -14.72
CA GLU A 122 -10.24 16.39 -14.88
C GLU A 122 -11.52 16.85 -14.18
N ALA A 123 -12.40 15.91 -13.82
CA ALA A 123 -13.72 16.16 -13.26
C ALA A 123 -13.87 15.63 -11.83
N ARG A 124 -12.78 15.34 -11.12
CA ARG A 124 -12.82 14.80 -9.76
C ARG A 124 -11.91 15.57 -8.80
N ARG A 125 -12.37 15.73 -7.56
CA ARG A 125 -11.58 16.31 -6.47
C ARG A 125 -11.67 15.41 -5.24
N ILE A 126 -10.52 15.10 -4.63
CA ILE A 126 -10.48 14.44 -3.31
C ILE A 126 -10.42 15.51 -2.23
N ASP A 127 -11.33 15.40 -1.25
CA ASP A 127 -11.38 16.25 -0.07
C ASP A 127 -11.21 15.36 1.19
N ALA A 128 -10.27 15.70 2.06
CA ALA A 128 -10.12 15.07 3.37
C ALA A 128 -10.68 16.00 4.45
N VAL A 129 -11.69 15.52 5.17
CA VAL A 129 -12.45 16.28 6.16
C VAL A 129 -12.14 15.74 7.55
N LEU A 130 -11.68 16.64 8.42
CA LEU A 130 -11.44 16.33 9.83
C LEU A 130 -12.79 16.14 10.52
N ARG A 131 -12.99 14.98 11.16
CA ARG A 131 -14.19 14.75 11.98
C ARG A 131 -14.07 15.57 13.28
N PRO A 132 -15.18 16.12 13.80
CA PRO A 132 -15.16 17.12 14.87
C PRO A 132 -14.79 16.55 16.24
N THR A 133 -14.99 15.25 16.44
CA THR A 133 -14.80 14.60 17.74
C THR A 133 -13.60 13.66 17.67
N PRO A 134 -12.64 13.76 18.60
CA PRO A 134 -11.60 12.76 18.74
C PRO A 134 -12.19 11.36 18.94
N GLU A 135 -11.59 10.37 18.31
CA GLU A 135 -12.05 8.99 18.33
C GLU A 135 -11.03 8.09 19.02
N LEU A 136 -11.49 7.12 19.80
CA LEU A 136 -10.62 6.10 20.37
C LEU A 136 -10.19 5.14 19.28
N ILE A 137 -8.97 4.59 19.41
CA ILE A 137 -8.56 3.44 18.60
C ILE A 137 -9.54 2.32 18.94
N THR A 138 -10.30 1.83 17.97
CA THR A 138 -11.03 0.58 18.17
C THR A 138 -9.99 -0.53 18.29
N PRO A 139 -9.89 -1.20 19.44
CA PRO A 139 -9.04 -2.38 19.51
C PRO A 139 -9.54 -3.35 18.44
N VAL A 140 -8.62 -3.97 17.71
CA VAL A 140 -8.97 -5.09 16.83
C VAL A 140 -9.45 -6.18 17.78
N THR A 141 -10.77 -6.25 18.01
CA THR A 141 -11.37 -7.40 18.65
C THR A 141 -11.29 -8.53 17.63
N ASP A 142 -10.14 -9.20 17.62
CA ASP A 142 -10.14 -10.61 17.29
C ASP A 142 -10.94 -11.28 18.41
N GLU A 143 -12.27 -11.35 18.24
CA GLU A 143 -13.17 -11.97 19.22
C GLU A 143 -12.83 -13.45 19.45
N SER A 144 -11.91 -14.04 18.65
CA SER A 144 -11.37 -15.37 18.89
C SER A 144 -10.23 -15.43 19.92
N ALA A 145 -9.59 -14.30 20.27
CA ALA A 145 -8.45 -14.25 21.17
C ALA A 145 -8.80 -13.94 22.63
N THR A 146 -9.95 -13.30 22.90
CA THR A 146 -10.35 -12.90 24.26
C THR A 146 -11.17 -13.95 25.01
N ALA A 147 -11.68 -14.98 24.33
CA ALA A 147 -12.43 -16.07 24.97
C ALA A 147 -11.55 -17.01 25.81
N SER A 148 -10.23 -17.06 25.60
CA SER A 148 -9.35 -18.01 26.31
C SER A 148 -8.64 -17.45 27.55
N TYR A 149 -8.72 -16.14 27.82
CA TYR A 149 -8.00 -15.52 28.95
C TYR A 149 -8.80 -15.54 30.26
N TRP A 150 -10.14 -15.62 30.18
CA TRP A 150 -11.02 -15.62 31.35
C TRP A 150 -11.53 -17.01 31.77
N ASP A 151 -11.15 -18.07 31.06
CA ASP A 151 -11.59 -19.45 31.32
C ASP A 151 -10.60 -20.24 32.20
N HIS A 152 -9.69 -19.53 32.89
CA HIS A 152 -8.90 -20.12 33.96
C HIS A 152 -9.65 -19.94 35.28
N PRO A 153 -10.12 -21.03 35.92
CA PRO A 153 -10.61 -20.91 37.29
C PRO A 153 -9.46 -20.39 38.16
N ALA A 154 -9.76 -19.40 39.00
CA ALA A 154 -8.82 -18.86 39.97
C ALA A 154 -8.12 -20.01 40.72
N PRO A 155 -6.79 -19.96 40.95
CA PRO A 155 -6.13 -20.97 41.76
C PRO A 155 -6.81 -20.99 43.12
N SER A 156 -7.41 -22.13 43.47
CA SER A 156 -8.09 -22.31 44.74
C SER A 156 -7.12 -21.99 45.86
N GLU A 157 -7.47 -20.99 46.65
CA GLU A 157 -6.82 -20.56 47.88
C GLU A 157 -6.70 -21.79 48.81
N GLU A 158 -5.54 -22.46 48.78
CA GLU A 158 -5.23 -23.57 49.67
C GLU A 158 -5.12 -23.01 51.08
N ARG A 159 -6.25 -23.12 51.77
CA ARG A 159 -6.49 -22.77 53.15
C ARG A 159 -5.45 -23.46 54.04
N GLU A 160 -4.54 -22.68 54.62
CA GLU A 160 -3.63 -23.19 55.65
C GLU A 160 -4.43 -23.82 56.80
N GLY A 161 -4.20 -25.11 57.03
CA GLY A 161 -4.75 -25.86 58.16
C GLY A 161 -3.73 -25.95 59.30
N PRO A 162 -4.17 -26.02 60.57
CA PRO A 162 -3.26 -25.93 61.71
C PRO A 162 -2.49 -27.22 61.96
N TRP A 163 -1.24 -27.06 62.39
CA TRP A 163 -0.35 -28.12 62.84
C TRP A 163 -0.94 -28.87 64.06
N HIS A 164 -1.13 -30.18 63.92
CA HIS A 164 -1.29 -31.13 65.02
C HIS A 164 -0.49 -32.40 64.75
#